data_AF-A0A1H3B3U1-F1
#
_entry.id   AF-A0A1H3B3U1-F1
#
_cell.length_a   1.000
_cell.length_b   1.000
_cell.length_c   1.000
_cell.angle_alpha   90.00
_cell.angle_beta   90.00
_cell.angle_gamma   90.00
#
_symmetry.space_group_name_H-M   'P 1'
#
loop_
_entity.id
_entity.type
_entity.pdbx_description
1 polymer ?
#
loop_
_entity_poly.entity_id
_entity_poly.type
_entity_poly.pdbx_seq_one_letter_code
_entity_poly.pdbx_strand_id
1 'polypeptide(L)' 'MAKTEITVTASSDMELLTRKKALEEVNKLPTDQLQRVLKLVKSPNAIGYLSSDIKFALLQKFL' A
#
# COMPACT_ATOMS: atom_id res chain seq x y z
N MET A 1 -0.79 -24.30 8.44
CA MET A 1 -0.61 -22.89 8.05
C MET A 1 -1.86 -22.14 8.47
N ALA A 2 -1.74 -21.03 9.20
CA ALA A 2 -2.90 -20.18 9.45
C ALA A 2 -3.28 -19.51 8.13
N LYS A 3 -4.54 -19.66 7.72
CA LYS A 3 -5.09 -18.99 6.54
C LYS A 3 -6.14 -18.00 7.02
N THR A 4 -6.03 -16.77 6.54
CA THR A 4 -6.99 -15.69 6.80
C THR A 4 -7.46 -15.17 5.46
N GLU A 5 -8.76 -14.90 5.35
CA GLU A 5 -9.36 -14.34 4.14
C GLU A 5 -9.52 -12.83 4.33
N ILE A 6 -9.13 -12.04 3.32
CA ILE A 6 -9.29 -10.59 3.29
C ILE A 6 -10.16 -10.23 2.09
N THR A 7 -11.26 -9.53 2.33
CA THR A 7 -12.14 -9.03 1.26
C THR A 7 -11.59 -7.73 0.70
N VAL A 8 -11.43 -7.67 -0.62
CA VAL A 8 -11.00 -6.47 -1.35
C VAL A 8 -12.18 -5.93 -2.13
N THR A 9 -12.61 -4.70 -1.83
CA THR A 9 -13.71 -4.01 -2.51
C THR A 9 -13.17 -2.90 -3.41
N ALA A 10 -13.87 -2.63 -4.51
CA ALA A 10 -13.55 -1.59 -5.48
C ALA A 10 -14.81 -1.18 -6.27
N SER A 11 -14.80 -0.01 -6.88
CA SER A 11 -15.92 0.50 -7.69
C SER A 11 -15.82 0.14 -9.17
N SER A 12 -14.70 -0.43 -9.61
CA SER A 12 -14.47 -0.93 -10.97
C SER A 12 -13.48 -2.09 -11.00
N ASP A 13 -13.50 -2.87 -12.08
CA ASP A 13 -12.56 -4.00 -12.27
C ASP A 13 -11.10 -3.55 -12.33
N MET A 14 -10.82 -2.39 -12.94
CA MET A 14 -9.47 -1.84 -13.03
C MET A 14 -8.92 -1.45 -11.65
N GLU A 15 -9.77 -0.84 -10.83
CA GLU A 15 -9.42 -0.52 -9.45
C GLU A 15 -9.21 -1.80 -8.63
N LEU A 16 -10.08 -2.81 -8.80
CA LEU A 16 -9.96 -4.09 -8.12
C LEU A 16 -8.63 -4.78 -8.45
N LEU A 17 -8.25 -4.79 -9.74
CA LEU A 17 -6.99 -5.36 -10.20
C LEU A 17 -5.79 -4.64 -9.58
N THR A 18 -5.85 -3.30 -9.50
CA THR A 18 -4.79 -2.48 -8.90
C THR A 18 -4.62 -2.78 -7.42
N ARG A 19 -5.73 -2.83 -6.67
CA ARG A 19 -5.72 -3.18 -5.24
C ARG A 19 -5.19 -4.59 -4.99
N LYS A 20 -5.60 -5.56 -5.81
CA LYS A 20 -5.09 -6.95 -5.72
C LYS A 20 -3.57 -7.01 -5.90
N LYS A 21 -3.04 -6.41 -6.98
CA LYS A 21 -1.60 -6.37 -7.24
C LYS A 21 -0.82 -5.73 -6.09
N ALA A 22 -1.30 -4.61 -5.55
CA ALA A 22 -0.66 -3.94 -4.42
C ALA A 22 -0.61 -4.84 -3.18
N LEU A 23 -1.72 -5.51 -2.84
CA LEU A 23 -1.78 -6.42 -1.69
C LEU A 23 -0.90 -7.66 -1.88
N GLU A 24 -0.84 -8.20 -3.10
CA GLU A 24 0.05 -9.34 -3.43
C GLU A 24 1.52 -8.97 -3.22
N GLU A 25 1.96 -7.79 -3.64
CA GLU A 25 3.34 -7.32 -3.41
C GLU A 25 3.62 -7.06 -1.92
N VAL A 26 2.68 -6.40 -1.22
CA VAL A 26 2.82 -6.17 0.23
C VAL A 26 2.93 -7.50 0.99
N ASN A 27 2.16 -8.51 0.62
CA ASN A 27 2.16 -9.81 1.30
C ASN A 27 3.46 -10.61 1.10
N LYS A 28 4.29 -10.26 0.10
CA LYS A 28 5.61 -10.86 -0.09
C LYS A 28 6.68 -10.28 0.86
N LEU A 29 6.40 -9.15 1.51
CA LEU A 29 7.36 -8.48 2.38
C LEU A 29 7.57 -9.27 3.69
N PRO A 30 8.81 -9.32 4.23
CA PRO A 30 9.08 -9.82 5.57
C PRO A 30 8.31 -9.06 6.66
N THR A 31 8.09 -9.71 7.80
CA THR A 31 7.27 -9.15 8.90
C THR A 31 7.80 -7.82 9.43
N ASP A 32 9.11 -7.63 9.53
CA ASP A 32 9.69 -6.35 9.99
C ASP A 32 9.45 -5.21 8.99
N GLN A 33 9.49 -5.51 7.69
CA GLN A 33 9.14 -4.57 6.63
C GLN A 33 7.64 -4.25 6.64
N LEU A 34 6.78 -5.24 6.81
CA LEU A 34 5.33 -5.05 7.00
C LEU A 34 5.01 -4.13 8.18
N GLN A 35 5.74 -4.28 9.30
CA GLN A 35 5.59 -3.39 10.44
C GLN A 35 5.99 -1.95 10.12
N ARG A 36 7.04 -1.74 9.31
CA ARG A 36 7.44 -0.39 8.84
C ARG A 36 6.39 0.19 7.89
N VAL A 37 5.87 -0.60 6.95
CA VAL A 37 4.76 -0.20 6.07
C VAL A 37 3.53 0.20 6.88
N LEU A 38 3.17 -0.59 7.89
CA LEU A 38 2.04 -0.28 8.77
C LEU A 38 2.21 1.05 9.52
N LYS A 39 3.44 1.37 9.96
CA LYS A 39 3.76 2.67 10.57
C LYS A 39 3.63 3.80 9.54
N LEU A 40 4.10 3.58 8.31
CA LEU A 40 4.05 4.56 7.23
C LEU A 40 2.60 4.90 6.84
N VAL A 41 1.76 3.90 6.57
CA VAL A 41 0.36 4.12 6.14
C VAL A 41 -0.52 4.70 7.24
N LYS A 42 -0.08 4.69 8.51
CA LYS A 42 -0.74 5.36 9.64
C LYS A 42 -0.27 6.80 9.85
N SER A 43 0.80 7.23 9.18
CA SER A 43 1.34 8.59 9.31
C SER A 43 0.56 9.56 8.42
N PRO A 44 -0.08 10.62 8.95
CA PRO A 44 -0.80 11.61 8.15
C PRO A 44 0.11 12.27 7.10
N ASN A 45 1.38 12.50 7.45
CA ASN A 45 2.35 13.07 6.52
C ASN A 45 2.58 12.14 5.33
N ALA A 46 2.80 10.85 5.57
CA ALA A 46 3.02 9.88 4.50
C ALA A 46 1.79 9.73 3.59
N ILE A 47 0.59 9.68 4.17
CA ILE A 47 -0.67 9.71 3.40
C ILE A 47 -0.72 10.96 2.53
N GLY A 48 -0.36 12.12 3.08
CA GLY A 48 -0.32 13.39 2.33
C GLY A 48 0.65 13.38 1.14
N TYR A 49 1.72 12.59 1.17
CA TYR A 49 2.60 12.38 0.02
C TYR A 49 2.00 11.40 -1.00
N LEU A 50 1.27 10.36 -0.55
CA LEU A 50 0.61 9.40 -1.43
C LEU A 50 -0.63 9.97 -2.13
N SER A 51 -1.29 10.97 -1.53
CA SER A 51 -2.52 11.57 -2.08
C SER A 51 -2.30 12.67 -3.12
N SER A 52 -1.06 12.98 -3.50
CA SER A 52 -0.75 14.05 -4.46
C SER A 52 0.33 13.60 -5.43
N ASP A 53 0.05 13.60 -6.73
CA ASP A 53 0.98 13.13 -7.77
C ASP A 53 2.33 13.87 -7.71
N ILE A 54 2.31 15.18 -7.50
CA ILE A 54 3.53 16.00 -7.40
C ILE A 54 4.33 15.60 -6.15
N LYS A 55 3.67 15.45 -5.00
CA LYS A 55 4.35 15.05 -3.76
C LYS A 55 4.86 13.62 -3.86
N PHE A 56 4.10 12.72 -4.46
CA PHE A 56 4.50 11.34 -4.68
C PHE A 56 5.73 11.27 -5.59
N ALA A 57 5.76 12.04 -6.68
CA ALA A 57 6.93 12.13 -7.55
C ALA A 57 8.18 12.65 -6.81
N LEU A 58 8.02 13.59 -5.87
CA LEU A 58 9.12 14.04 -5.00
C LEU A 58 9.58 12.94 -4.05
N LEU A 59 8.64 12.22 -3.41
CA LEU A 59 8.92 11.10 -2.52
C LEU A 59 9.70 10.00 -3.27
N GLN A 60 9.26 9.65 -4.49
CA GLN A 60 9.92 8.64 -5.32
C GLN A 60 11.35 9.02 -5.71
N LYS A 61 11.68 10.30 -5.84
CA LYS A 61 13.05 10.75 -6.12
C LYS A 61 13.95 10.73 -4.88
N PHE A 62 13.35 10.82 -3.70
CA PHE A 62 14.08 10.88 -2.43
C PHE A 62 14.42 9.49 -1.87
N LEU A 63 13.51 8.53 -2.06
CA LEU A 63 13.70 7.12 -1.70
C LEU A 63 14.66 6.42 -2.65
#